data_AF-A0A1Q4D7G8-F1
#
_entry.id   AF-A0A1Q4D7G8-F1
#
_cell.length_a   1.000
_cell.length_b   1.000
_cell.length_c   1.000
_cell.angle_alpha   90.00
_cell.angle_beta   90.00
_cell.angle_gamma   90.00
#
_symmetry.space_group_name_H-M   'P 1'
#
loop_
_entity.id
_entity.type
_entity.pdbx_description
1 polymer ?
#
loop_
_entity_poly.entity_id
_entity_poly.type
_entity_poly.pdbx_seq_one_letter_code
_entity_poly.pdbx_strand_id
1 'polypeptide(L)'
;MLAEHLKPRCVQIEVPVDAQGGFVDSGRWREKGVTHWNLLRRDWGRNDRERFDNERRAADRHRPSHGVARSPHEVADWLIEEALRAAGESHEAAEMLRSDGVDTEEGVALKREVLFWSAMHGRDVFSMMGLSSARIADLSAYAMTD
;
A
#
# COMPACT_ATOMS: atom_id res chain seq x y z
N MET A 1 29.25 11.39 14.47
CA MET A 1 28.85 10.09 13.86
C MET A 1 27.72 9.50 14.68
N LEU A 2 26.63 9.03 14.06
CA LEU A 2 25.57 8.28 14.76
C LEU A 2 26.14 6.97 15.29
N ALA A 3 25.71 6.57 16.49
CA ALA A 3 26.07 5.28 17.06
C ALA A 3 25.62 4.13 16.13
N GLU A 4 26.36 3.03 16.08
CA GLU A 4 26.14 1.93 15.13
C GLU A 4 24.71 1.36 15.18
N HIS A 5 24.10 1.32 16.36
CA HIS A 5 22.74 0.85 16.58
C HIS A 5 21.65 1.84 16.13
N LEU A 6 22.04 3.09 15.82
CA LEU A 6 21.16 4.15 15.29
C LEU A 6 21.36 4.34 13.79
N LYS A 7 22.33 3.64 13.17
CA LYS A 7 22.47 3.65 11.72
C LYS A 7 21.32 2.82 11.12
N PRO A 8 20.63 3.31 10.08
CA PRO A 8 19.62 2.53 9.41
C PRO A 8 20.28 1.27 8.84
N ARG A 9 19.88 0.10 9.34
CA ARG A 9 20.21 -1.17 8.70
C ARG A 9 19.18 -1.38 7.60
N CYS A 10 19.65 -1.49 6.36
CA CYS A 10 18.81 -2.01 5.30
C CYS A 10 18.45 -3.44 5.69
N VAL A 11 17.20 -3.67 6.08
CA VAL A 11 16.70 -5.04 6.31
C VAL A 11 16.64 -5.66 4.93
N GLN A 12 17.44 -6.69 4.68
CA GLN A 12 17.30 -7.50 3.48
C GLN A 12 15.92 -8.16 3.55
N ILE A 13 15.00 -7.72 2.69
CA ILE A 13 13.67 -8.29 2.58
C ILE A 13 13.80 -9.44 1.59
N GLU A 14 13.77 -10.68 2.08
CA GLU A 14 13.70 -11.86 1.19
C GLU A 14 12.23 -12.12 0.87
N VAL A 15 11.83 -11.84 -0.37
CA VAL A 15 10.52 -12.22 -0.93
C VAL A 15 10.70 -13.49 -1.76
N PRO A 16 9.97 -14.58 -1.49
CA PRO A 16 10.08 -15.78 -2.29
C PRO A 16 9.60 -15.49 -3.72
N VAL A 17 10.40 -15.88 -4.71
CA VAL A 17 10.09 -15.74 -6.14
C VAL A 17 10.15 -17.10 -6.84
N ASP A 18 9.34 -17.28 -7.87
CA ASP A 18 9.37 -18.46 -8.74
C ASP A 18 10.53 -18.39 -9.76
N ALA A 19 10.62 -19.41 -10.61
CA ALA A 19 11.67 -19.50 -11.63
C ALA A 19 11.58 -18.40 -12.72
N GLN A 20 10.45 -17.69 -12.80
CA GLN A 20 10.21 -16.58 -13.71
C GLN A 20 10.40 -15.22 -13.02
N GLY A 21 10.76 -15.20 -11.74
CA GLY A 21 10.88 -13.98 -10.94
C GLY A 21 9.55 -13.44 -10.41
N GLY A 22 8.46 -14.19 -10.55
CA GLY A 22 7.16 -13.84 -9.99
C GLY A 22 7.09 -14.08 -8.49
N PHE A 23 6.46 -13.19 -7.73
CA PHE A 23 6.32 -13.36 -6.28
C PHE A 23 5.46 -14.57 -5.94
N VAL A 24 5.91 -15.38 -4.97
CA VAL A 24 5.21 -16.57 -4.51
C VAL A 24 4.41 -16.25 -3.26
N ASP A 25 3.07 -16.44 -3.29
CA ASP A 25 2.25 -16.38 -2.08
C ASP A 25 2.53 -17.62 -1.22
N SER A 26 3.31 -17.44 -0.15
CA SER A 26 3.59 -18.50 0.83
C SER A 26 2.37 -18.92 1.66
N GLY A 27 1.27 -18.18 1.59
CA GLY A 27 0.07 -18.40 2.39
C GLY A 27 0.19 -17.95 3.85
N ARG A 28 1.33 -17.38 4.27
CA ARG A 28 1.62 -16.92 5.63
C ARG A 28 0.54 -15.98 6.21
N TRP A 29 -0.09 -15.17 5.38
CA TRP A 29 -1.18 -14.29 5.79
C TRP A 29 -2.39 -15.06 6.32
N ARG A 30 -2.69 -16.25 5.77
CA ARG A 30 -3.77 -17.13 6.25
C ARG A 30 -3.46 -17.70 7.63
N GLU A 31 -2.19 -18.02 7.91
CA GLU A 31 -1.73 -18.44 9.24
C GLU A 31 -1.91 -17.34 10.29
N LYS A 32 -1.99 -16.08 9.87
CA LYS A 32 -2.31 -14.92 10.72
C LYS A 32 -3.82 -14.71 10.91
N GLY A 33 -4.65 -15.62 10.40
CA GLY A 33 -6.10 -15.53 10.48
C GLY A 33 -6.71 -14.52 9.51
N VAL A 34 -5.93 -13.97 8.57
CA VAL A 34 -6.46 -13.05 7.57
C VAL A 34 -7.25 -13.82 6.53
N THR A 35 -8.48 -13.39 6.25
CA THR A 35 -9.37 -14.00 5.25
C THR A 35 -9.41 -13.22 3.94
N HIS A 36 -9.30 -11.90 4.00
CA HIS A 36 -9.27 -11.00 2.85
C HIS A 36 -8.79 -9.61 3.26
N TRP A 37 -8.67 -8.70 2.28
CA TRP A 37 -8.46 -7.28 2.51
C TRP A 37 -9.61 -6.45 1.95
N ASN A 38 -10.11 -5.51 2.75
CA ASN A 38 -11.02 -4.48 2.25
C ASN A 38 -10.21 -3.36 1.59
N LEU A 39 -10.56 -3.05 0.34
CA LEU A 39 -9.90 -2.03 -0.47
C LEU A 39 -10.66 -0.70 -0.35
N LEU A 40 -9.93 0.35 0.02
CA LEU A 40 -10.47 1.66 0.34
C LEU A 40 -9.62 2.75 -0.30
N ARG A 41 -10.21 3.52 -1.22
CA ARG A 41 -9.68 4.82 -1.66
C ARG A 41 -10.56 5.93 -1.11
N ARG A 42 -9.92 6.95 -0.52
CA ARG A 42 -10.58 8.18 -0.04
C ARG A 42 -9.77 9.39 -0.43
N ASP A 43 -10.45 10.40 -0.94
CA ASP A 43 -9.82 11.69 -1.19
C ASP A 43 -10.14 12.65 -0.06
N TRP A 44 -9.12 13.18 0.60
CA TRP A 44 -9.26 14.12 1.70
C TRP A 44 -8.81 15.51 1.29
N GLY A 45 -9.47 16.52 1.85
CA GLY A 45 -8.84 17.83 1.98
C GLY A 45 -7.64 17.73 2.94
N ARG A 46 -6.56 18.46 2.68
CA ARG A 46 -5.36 18.46 3.55
C ARG A 46 -5.69 18.89 4.99
N ASN A 47 -6.70 19.75 5.15
CA ASN A 47 -7.19 20.25 6.43
C ASN A 47 -8.45 19.52 6.92
N ASP A 48 -8.83 18.41 6.28
CA ASP A 48 -10.00 17.65 6.67
C ASP A 48 -9.77 16.98 8.04
N ARG A 49 -10.58 17.37 9.02
CA ARG A 49 -10.49 16.84 10.39
C ARG A 49 -10.97 15.40 10.45
N GLU A 50 -11.91 15.02 9.60
CA GLU A 50 -12.47 13.67 9.57
C GLU A 50 -11.42 12.63 9.19
N ARG A 51 -10.34 13.04 8.50
CA ARG A 51 -9.19 12.17 8.24
C ARG A 51 -8.62 11.56 9.52
N PHE A 52 -8.66 12.27 10.65
CA PHE A 52 -8.09 11.85 11.92
C PHE A 52 -9.12 11.22 12.88
N ASP A 53 -10.35 11.03 12.42
CA ASP A 53 -11.40 10.38 13.19
C ASP A 53 -11.15 8.86 13.25
N ASN A 54 -10.73 8.38 14.43
CA ASN A 54 -10.43 6.97 14.64
C ASN A 54 -11.68 6.09 14.65
N GLU A 55 -12.83 6.60 15.09
CA GLU A 55 -14.09 5.85 15.13
C GLU A 55 -14.58 5.62 13.70
N ARG A 56 -14.53 6.67 12.87
CA ARG A 56 -14.85 6.55 11.46
C ARG A 56 -13.88 5.61 10.73
N ARG A 57 -12.56 5.72 10.98
CA ARG A 57 -11.59 4.79 10.38
C ARG A 57 -11.86 3.34 10.75
N ALA A 58 -12.21 3.08 12.02
CA ALA A 58 -12.57 1.75 12.45
C ALA A 58 -13.82 1.24 11.72
N ALA A 59 -14.86 2.06 11.57
CA ALA A 59 -16.05 1.69 10.83
C ALA A 59 -15.77 1.43 9.34
N ASP A 60 -14.95 2.28 8.71
CA ASP A 60 -14.59 2.17 7.28
C ASP A 60 -13.74 0.93 7.00
N ARG A 61 -12.90 0.49 7.96
CA ARG A 61 -12.11 -0.76 7.84
C ARG A 61 -12.99 -1.96 7.47
N HIS A 62 -14.22 -2.02 8.00
CA HIS A 62 -15.15 -3.12 7.79
C HIS A 62 -16.08 -2.92 6.58
N ARG A 63 -15.98 -1.79 5.86
CA ARG A 63 -16.84 -1.46 4.72
C ARG A 63 -16.00 -1.19 3.48
N PRO A 64 -15.81 -2.19 2.58
CA PRO A 64 -15.04 -1.97 1.37
C PRO A 64 -15.73 -0.90 0.51
N SER A 65 -14.96 0.08 0.03
CA SER A 65 -15.49 1.09 -0.90
C SER A 65 -15.13 0.80 -2.35
N HIS A 66 -14.03 0.06 -2.60
CA HIS A 66 -13.52 -0.24 -3.94
C HIS A 66 -13.39 -1.74 -4.22
N GLY A 67 -13.71 -2.59 -3.23
CA GLY A 67 -13.77 -4.04 -3.40
C GLY A 67 -13.01 -4.80 -2.31
N VAL A 68 -12.77 -6.07 -2.60
CA VAL A 68 -12.11 -7.02 -1.71
C VAL A 68 -11.00 -7.73 -2.45
N ALA A 69 -9.79 -7.71 -1.89
CA ALA A 69 -8.68 -8.54 -2.36
C ALA A 69 -8.61 -9.84 -1.53
N ARG A 70 -8.43 -10.96 -2.21
CA ARG A 70 -8.33 -12.32 -1.65
C ARG A 70 -6.92 -12.89 -1.73
N SER A 71 -5.95 -12.10 -2.18
CA SER A 71 -4.53 -12.45 -2.19
C SER A 71 -3.64 -11.23 -1.98
N PRO A 72 -2.40 -11.40 -1.50
CA PRO A 72 -1.42 -10.33 -1.42
C PRO A 72 -1.08 -9.70 -2.79
N HIS A 73 -1.15 -10.48 -3.87
CA HIS A 73 -0.96 -9.97 -5.24
C HIS A 73 -2.04 -8.96 -5.61
N GLU A 74 -3.32 -9.31 -5.38
CA GLU A 74 -4.45 -8.42 -5.65
C GLU A 74 -4.34 -7.10 -4.86
N VAL A 75 -3.84 -7.15 -3.61
CA VAL A 75 -3.58 -5.95 -2.81
C VAL A 75 -2.50 -5.07 -3.45
N ALA A 76 -1.37 -5.67 -3.83
CA ALA A 76 -0.25 -4.94 -4.40
C ALA A 76 -0.61 -4.33 -5.76
N ASP A 77 -1.26 -5.09 -6.63
CA ASP A 77 -1.68 -4.64 -7.95
C ASP A 77 -2.69 -3.51 -7.86
N TRP A 78 -3.72 -3.64 -7.01
CA TRP A 78 -4.69 -2.57 -6.83
C TRP A 78 -4.04 -1.27 -6.32
N LEU A 79 -3.14 -1.34 -5.34
CA LEU A 79 -2.45 -0.16 -4.82
C LEU A 79 -1.56 0.53 -5.88
N ILE A 80 -0.86 -0.25 -6.71
CA ILE A 80 -0.08 0.30 -7.82
C ILE A 80 -0.98 0.94 -8.86
N GLU A 81 -2.05 0.27 -9.27
CA GLU A 81 -3.00 0.78 -10.26
C GLU A 81 -3.66 2.08 -9.79
N GLU A 82 -4.11 2.16 -8.53
CA GLU A 82 -4.67 3.40 -7.98
C GLU A 82 -3.63 4.52 -7.87
N ALA A 83 -2.38 4.20 -7.50
CA ALA A 83 -1.32 5.19 -7.44
C ALA A 83 -1.00 5.76 -8.83
N LEU A 84 -0.89 4.90 -9.83
CA LEU A 84 -0.68 5.30 -11.23
C LEU A 84 -1.88 6.08 -11.78
N ARG A 85 -3.11 5.69 -11.43
CA ARG A 85 -4.32 6.44 -11.78
C ARG A 85 -4.31 7.84 -11.16
N ALA A 86 -3.99 7.95 -9.87
CA ALA A 86 -3.85 9.24 -9.20
C ALA A 86 -2.78 10.12 -9.85
N ALA A 87 -1.66 9.54 -10.30
CA ALA A 87 -0.63 10.26 -11.07
C ALA A 87 -1.12 10.72 -12.45
N GLY A 88 -2.02 9.97 -13.10
CA GLY A 88 -2.70 10.42 -14.32
C GLY A 88 -3.69 11.57 -14.09
N GLU A 89 -4.25 11.68 -12.88
CA GLU A 89 -5.21 12.72 -12.49
C GLU A 89 -4.52 14.01 -12.00
N SER A 90 -3.26 13.96 -11.56
CA SER A 90 -2.57 15.04 -10.86
C SER A 90 -1.07 15.13 -11.18
N HIS A 91 -0.60 16.34 -11.50
CA HIS A 91 0.81 16.61 -11.68
C HIS A 91 1.62 16.39 -10.39
N GLU A 92 1.08 16.80 -9.24
CA GLU A 92 1.69 16.60 -7.94
C GLU A 92 1.83 15.11 -7.59
N ALA A 93 0.81 14.29 -7.88
CA ALA A 93 0.88 12.85 -7.66
C ALA A 93 1.94 12.20 -8.56
N ALA A 94 2.03 12.64 -9.81
CA ALA A 94 3.05 12.18 -10.75
C ALA A 94 4.48 12.56 -10.31
N GLU A 95 4.70 13.80 -9.86
CA GLU A 95 5.98 14.24 -9.30
C GLU A 95 6.37 13.41 -8.07
N MET A 96 5.39 13.08 -7.21
CA MET A 96 5.66 12.27 -6.03
C MET A 96 6.10 10.85 -6.40
N LEU A 97 5.43 10.19 -7.35
CA LEU A 97 5.88 8.88 -7.85
C LEU A 97 7.28 8.95 -8.46
N ARG A 98 7.59 10.00 -9.25
CA ARG A 98 8.96 10.22 -9.76
C ARG A 98 9.98 10.35 -8.64
N SER A 99 9.66 11.15 -7.62
CA SER A 99 10.58 11.36 -6.48
C SER A 99 10.81 10.10 -5.66
N ASP A 100 9.81 9.21 -5.61
CA ASP A 100 9.88 7.90 -4.97
C ASP A 100 10.50 6.82 -5.90
N GLY A 101 10.86 7.19 -7.14
CA GLY A 101 11.43 6.29 -8.15
C GLY A 101 10.43 5.31 -8.79
N VAL A 102 9.11 5.52 -8.59
CA VAL A 102 8.01 4.63 -9.04
C VAL A 102 7.45 5.06 -10.41
N ASP A 103 8.22 5.80 -11.20
CA ASP A 103 7.92 6.21 -12.57
C ASP A 103 8.61 5.34 -13.63
N THR A 104 9.43 4.37 -13.19
CA THR A 104 10.12 3.39 -14.03
C THR A 104 9.54 1.99 -13.85
N GLU A 105 9.72 1.11 -14.83
CA GLU A 105 9.27 -0.30 -14.72
C GLU A 105 9.91 -1.00 -13.50
N GLU A 106 11.21 -0.77 -13.27
CA GLU A 106 11.95 -1.33 -12.13
C GLU A 106 11.42 -0.79 -10.80
N GLY A 107 11.16 0.52 -10.72
CA GLY A 107 10.60 1.14 -9.51
C GLY A 107 9.18 0.68 -9.20
N VAL A 108 8.34 0.52 -10.23
CA VAL A 108 7.00 -0.07 -10.08
C VAL A 108 7.10 -1.51 -9.60
N ALA A 109 8.02 -2.31 -10.14
CA ALA A 109 8.25 -3.68 -9.70
C ALA A 109 8.70 -3.75 -8.24
N LEU A 110 9.67 -2.91 -7.83
CA LEU A 110 10.15 -2.84 -6.45
C LEU A 110 9.05 -2.37 -5.49
N LYS A 111 8.25 -1.36 -5.88
CA LYS A 111 7.13 -0.90 -5.05
C LYS A 111 6.09 -2.01 -4.89
N ARG A 112 5.76 -2.71 -5.97
CA ARG A 112 4.85 -3.87 -5.94
C ARG A 112 5.38 -4.95 -5.00
N GLU A 113 6.68 -5.23 -5.00
CA GLU A 113 7.33 -6.19 -4.09
C GLU A 113 7.12 -5.82 -2.62
N VAL A 114 7.39 -4.56 -2.26
CA VAL A 114 7.24 -4.07 -0.88
C VAL A 114 5.79 -4.17 -0.40
N LEU A 115 4.83 -3.83 -1.26
CA LEU A 115 3.40 -3.92 -0.97
C LEU A 115 2.97 -5.39 -0.82
N PHE A 116 3.38 -6.25 -1.75
CA PHE A 116 3.12 -7.68 -1.71
C PHE A 116 3.66 -8.30 -0.41
N TRP A 117 4.92 -8.02 -0.06
CA TRP A 117 5.53 -8.58 1.14
C TRP A 117 4.81 -8.13 2.41
N SER A 118 4.37 -6.87 2.46
CA SER A 118 3.58 -6.34 3.58
C SER A 118 2.25 -7.07 3.72
N ALA A 119 1.51 -7.26 2.62
CA ALA A 119 0.26 -8.00 2.61
C ALA A 119 0.47 -9.50 2.92
N MET A 120 1.52 -10.12 2.41
CA MET A 120 1.86 -11.53 2.69
C MET A 120 2.10 -11.81 4.18
N HIS A 121 2.50 -10.79 4.95
CA HIS A 121 2.62 -10.86 6.40
C HIS A 121 1.30 -10.61 7.16
N GLY A 122 0.17 -10.53 6.46
CA GLY A 122 -1.15 -10.26 7.02
C GLY A 122 -1.29 -8.83 7.57
N ARG A 123 -0.51 -7.87 7.06
CA ARG A 123 -0.56 -6.47 7.52
C ARG A 123 -1.59 -5.66 6.74
N ASP A 124 -2.04 -4.59 7.36
CA ASP A 124 -2.65 -3.47 6.63
C ASP A 124 -1.60 -2.81 5.75
N VAL A 125 -1.98 -2.47 4.53
CA VAL A 125 -1.09 -1.81 3.57
C VAL A 125 -1.74 -0.50 3.15
N PHE A 126 -0.98 0.59 3.17
CA PHE A 126 -1.51 1.89 2.77
C PHE A 126 -0.46 2.72 2.04
N SER A 127 -0.94 3.64 1.21
CA SER A 127 -0.16 4.67 0.52
C SER A 127 -0.95 5.97 0.53
N MET A 128 -0.26 7.09 0.70
CA MET A 128 -0.87 8.41 0.60
C MET A 128 -0.27 9.14 -0.61
N MET A 129 -1.13 9.66 -1.47
CA MET A 129 -0.75 10.40 -2.67
C MET A 129 -1.18 11.85 -2.55
N GLY A 130 -0.29 12.82 -2.78
CA GLY A 130 -0.69 14.22 -2.93
C GLY A 130 -1.35 14.44 -4.28
N LEU A 131 -2.63 14.83 -4.33
CA LEU A 131 -3.34 15.13 -5.58
C LEU A 131 -3.28 16.62 -5.96
N SER A 132 -3.13 17.49 -4.98
CA SER A 132 -2.86 18.92 -5.18
C SER A 132 -2.35 19.52 -3.87
N SER A 133 -2.01 20.81 -3.86
CA SER A 133 -1.61 21.52 -2.64
C SER A 133 -2.60 21.40 -1.47
N ALA A 134 -3.88 21.14 -1.76
CA ALA A 134 -4.96 21.05 -0.79
C ALA A 134 -5.67 19.67 -0.72
N ARG A 135 -5.28 18.69 -1.54
CA ARG A 135 -5.94 17.37 -1.58
C ARG A 135 -4.96 16.21 -1.55
N ILE A 136 -5.36 15.13 -0.89
CA ILE A 136 -4.62 13.87 -0.86
C ILE A 136 -5.56 12.70 -1.18
N ALA A 137 -5.04 11.63 -1.77
CA ALA A 137 -5.68 10.33 -1.83
C ALA A 137 -5.05 9.41 -0.77
N ASP A 138 -5.89 8.83 0.07
CA ASP A 138 -5.57 7.75 1.01
C ASP A 138 -5.99 6.43 0.35
N LEU A 139 -5.00 5.62 -0.02
CA LEU A 139 -5.16 4.31 -0.63
C LEU A 139 -4.81 3.27 0.42
N SER A 140 -5.79 2.47 0.83
CA SER A 140 -5.64 1.52 1.94
C SER A 140 -6.23 0.16 1.60
N ALA A 141 -5.52 -0.90 2.00
CA ALA A 141 -5.97 -2.28 2.01
C ALA A 141 -5.89 -2.81 3.45
N TYR A 142 -7.04 -3.01 4.09
CA TYR A 142 -7.10 -3.43 5.49
C TYR A 142 -7.29 -4.93 5.60
N ALA A 143 -6.41 -5.61 6.33
CA ALA A 143 -6.50 -7.04 6.56
C ALA A 143 -7.69 -7.35 7.48
N MET A 144 -8.51 -8.31 7.07
CA MET A 144 -9.70 -8.75 7.79
C MET A 144 -9.45 -10.14 8.36
N THR A 145 -9.79 -10.33 9.63
CA THR A 145 -9.73 -11.62 10.31
C THR A 145 -11.13 -12.06 10.70
N ASP A 146 -11.37 -13.37 10.74
CA ASP A 146 -12.60 -13.96 11.28
C ASP A 146 -12.59 -14.02 12.82
#